data_AF-A0AAE8Q534-F1
#
_entry.id   AF-A0AAE8Q534-F1
#
_cell.length_a   1.000
_cell.length_b   1.000
_cell.length_c   1.000
_cell.angle_alpha   90.00
_cell.angle_beta   90.00
_cell.angle_gamma   90.00
#
_symmetry.space_group_name_H-M   'P 1'
#
loop_
_entity.id
_entity.type
_entity.pdbx_description
1 polymer ?
#
loop_
_entity_poly.entity_id
_entity_poly.type
_entity_poly.pdbx_seq_one_letter_code
_entity_poly.pdbx_strand_id
1 'polypeptide(L)'
;MYQIVSIDMQDTTVKEAVDAIMNGRQNYISKPTGEFELITENSASKHGNGDSQKFLVIVGHGGPDGVSGTTTWKNYCKQLCKMPDEPETIYVVACSTASEGRLFLYGNFARSVKESFQNATVWASEDFVEVPSLDGKWSVL
;
A
#
# COMPACT_ATOMS: atom_id res chain seq x y z
N MET A 1 10.58 5.39 8.72
CA MET A 1 11.11 4.12 8.19
C MET A 1 10.29 3.76 6.96
N TYR A 2 10.91 3.22 5.89
CA TYR A 2 10.15 2.80 4.71
C TYR A 2 9.43 1.50 5.07
N GLN A 3 8.11 1.47 5.03
CA GLN A 3 7.34 0.29 5.42
C GLN A 3 6.48 -0.18 4.27
N ILE A 4 6.50 -1.47 3.98
CA ILE A 4 5.60 -2.13 3.04
C ILE A 4 4.65 -2.99 3.87
N VAL A 5 3.35 -2.84 3.65
CA VAL A 5 2.32 -3.61 4.36
C VAL A 5 1.45 -4.37 3.39
N SER A 6 1.20 -5.64 3.65
CA SER A 6 0.31 -6.48 2.85
C SER A 6 -0.34 -7.57 3.70
N ILE A 7 -1.65 -7.78 3.50
CA ILE A 7 -2.39 -8.88 4.13
C ILE A 7 -2.50 -10.12 3.23
N ASP A 8 -1.93 -10.08 2.01
CA ASP A 8 -2.09 -11.17 1.04
C ASP A 8 -0.73 -11.54 0.41
N MET A 9 0.27 -11.73 1.28
CA MET A 9 1.61 -12.14 0.85
C MET A 9 1.68 -13.62 0.42
N GLN A 10 0.55 -14.31 0.24
CA GLN A 10 0.52 -15.62 -0.41
C GLN A 10 0.26 -15.49 -1.92
N ASP A 11 -0.49 -14.47 -2.34
CA ASP A 11 -0.78 -14.16 -3.73
C ASP A 11 0.49 -13.80 -4.53
N THR A 12 0.59 -14.33 -5.74
CA THR A 12 1.78 -14.17 -6.60
C THR A 12 1.88 -12.74 -7.17
N THR A 13 0.75 -12.14 -7.54
CA THR A 13 0.66 -10.77 -8.04
C THR A 13 1.10 -9.77 -6.97
N VAL A 14 0.66 -9.99 -5.72
CA VAL A 14 1.05 -9.15 -4.58
C VAL A 14 2.55 -9.27 -4.29
N LYS A 15 3.12 -10.48 -4.33
CA LYS A 15 4.57 -10.68 -4.21
C LYS A 15 5.34 -9.96 -5.32
N GLU A 16 4.90 -10.10 -6.57
CA GLU A 16 5.52 -9.44 -7.72
C GLU A 16 5.47 -7.91 -7.61
N ALA A 17 4.36 -7.35 -7.10
CA ALA A 17 4.24 -5.92 -6.85
C ALA A 17 5.23 -5.44 -5.76
N VAL A 18 5.34 -6.18 -4.64
CA VAL A 18 6.31 -5.89 -3.58
C VAL A 18 7.74 -5.95 -4.13
N ASP A 19 8.06 -6.99 -4.91
CA ASP A 19 9.36 -7.13 -5.56
C ASP A 19 9.64 -5.98 -6.53
N ALA A 20 8.64 -5.51 -7.30
CA ALA A 20 8.78 -4.38 -8.19
C ALA A 20 9.10 -3.07 -7.43
N ILE A 21 8.45 -2.84 -6.28
CA ILE A 21 8.73 -1.70 -5.39
C ILE A 21 10.15 -1.78 -4.84
N MET A 22 10.53 -2.93 -4.28
CA MET A 22 11.83 -3.15 -3.67
C MET A 22 12.98 -2.98 -4.67
N ASN A 23 12.79 -3.48 -5.89
CA ASN A 23 13.81 -3.40 -6.94
C ASN A 23 13.76 -2.08 -7.73
N GLY A 24 12.80 -1.20 -7.45
CA GLY A 24 12.63 0.06 -8.17
C GLY A 24 12.39 -0.13 -9.67
N ARG A 25 11.61 -1.15 -10.05
CA ARG A 25 11.29 -1.47 -11.46
C ARG A 25 10.16 -0.61 -12.04
N GLN A 26 9.74 0.42 -11.31
CA GLN A 26 8.62 1.29 -11.62
C GLN A 26 8.96 2.76 -11.34
N ASN A 27 8.15 3.69 -11.86
CA ASN A 27 8.49 5.12 -11.91
C ASN A 27 7.74 6.02 -10.90
N TYR A 28 6.71 5.53 -10.21
CA TYR A 28 5.77 6.36 -9.44
C TYR A 28 6.01 6.34 -7.93
N ILE A 29 6.49 5.20 -7.42
CA ILE A 29 6.76 4.97 -6.00
C ILE A 29 8.27 5.09 -5.82
N SER A 30 8.73 5.90 -4.88
CA SER A 30 10.17 5.93 -4.59
C SER A 30 10.60 4.57 -4.06
N LYS A 31 11.61 3.94 -4.66
CA LYS A 31 12.15 2.69 -4.11
C LYS A 31 12.75 2.94 -2.72
N PRO A 32 12.81 1.93 -1.83
CA PRO A 32 13.58 2.05 -0.60
C PRO A 32 15.06 2.34 -0.91
N THR A 33 15.61 3.40 -0.33
CA THR A 33 17.05 3.74 -0.47
C THR A 33 17.92 3.25 0.70
N GLY A 34 17.31 2.67 1.74
CA GLY A 34 17.96 2.26 2.98
C GLY A 34 17.22 1.13 3.67
N GLU A 35 17.03 1.23 4.99
CA GLU A 35 16.26 0.24 5.75
C GLU A 35 14.77 0.29 5.39
N PHE A 36 14.17 -0.88 5.13
CA PHE A 36 12.72 -1.03 5.02
C PHE A 36 12.20 -2.18 5.89
N GLU A 37 10.93 -2.10 6.28
CA GLU A 37 10.24 -3.15 7.03
C GLU A 37 9.07 -3.67 6.19
N LEU A 38 9.04 -4.99 5.93
CA LEU A 38 7.89 -5.68 5.37
C LEU A 38 7.04 -6.21 6.52
N ILE A 39 5.82 -5.70 6.67
CA ILE A 39 4.84 -6.10 7.68
C ILE A 39 3.72 -6.85 6.99
N THR A 40 3.42 -8.03 7.50
CA THR A 40 2.40 -8.94 6.98
C THR A 40 1.40 -9.29 8.09
N GLU A 41 0.45 -10.16 7.81
CA GLU A 41 -0.44 -10.69 8.85
C GLU A 41 0.30 -11.49 9.92
N ASN A 42 1.39 -12.15 9.52
CA ASN A 42 2.04 -13.17 10.35
C ASN A 42 3.42 -12.77 10.85
N SER A 43 4.04 -11.75 10.24
CA SER A 43 5.43 -11.39 10.53
C SER A 43 5.76 -9.95 10.13
N ALA A 44 6.74 -9.36 10.83
CA ALA A 44 7.41 -8.14 10.44
C ALA A 44 8.90 -8.44 10.27
N SER A 45 9.47 -8.06 9.11
CA SER A 45 10.87 -8.31 8.78
C SER A 45 11.55 -7.04 8.30
N LYS A 46 12.70 -6.73 8.87
CA LYS A 46 13.53 -5.57 8.51
C LYS A 46 14.61 -5.99 7.53
N HIS A 47 14.87 -5.13 6.54
CA HIS A 47 15.78 -5.38 5.43
C HIS A 47 16.58 -4.13 5.11
N GLY A 48 17.81 -4.29 4.63
CA GLY A 48 18.68 -3.19 4.22
C GLY A 48 19.41 -2.49 5.37
N ASN A 49 20.32 -1.58 5.00
CA ASN A 49 21.08 -0.71 5.91
C ASN A 49 21.05 0.71 5.32
N GLY A 50 20.73 1.75 6.10
CA GLY A 50 20.75 3.14 5.64
C GLY A 50 19.66 4.02 6.26
N ASP A 51 19.56 5.26 5.78
CA ASP A 51 18.65 6.26 6.33
C ASP A 51 17.17 5.90 6.12
N SER A 52 16.38 6.17 7.16
CA SER A 52 14.94 5.90 7.16
C SER A 52 14.16 6.99 6.43
N GLN A 53 13.63 6.67 5.25
CA GLN A 53 12.56 7.46 4.63
C GLN A 53 11.24 7.26 5.41
N LYS A 54 10.31 8.21 5.46
CA LYS A 54 8.99 8.03 6.14
C LYS A 54 7.89 7.71 5.14
N PHE A 55 7.99 6.53 4.53
CA PHE A 55 7.07 6.06 3.50
C PHE A 55 6.31 4.85 4.00
N LEU A 56 5.03 4.78 3.67
CA LEU A 56 4.21 3.59 3.83
C LEU A 56 3.68 3.16 2.47
N VAL A 57 3.86 1.90 2.10
CA VAL A 57 3.31 1.33 0.87
C VAL A 57 2.37 0.19 1.24
N ILE A 58 1.09 0.39 1.01
CA ILE A 58 0.04 -0.60 1.23
C ILE A 58 -0.15 -1.35 -0.09
N VAL A 59 0.11 -2.65 -0.12
CA VAL A 59 0.06 -3.47 -1.34
C VAL A 59 -1.01 -4.55 -1.19
N GLY A 60 -1.87 -4.69 -2.19
CA GLY A 60 -2.83 -5.79 -2.25
C GLY A 60 -3.86 -5.61 -3.37
N HIS A 61 -4.86 -6.48 -3.39
CA HIS A 61 -5.92 -6.43 -4.40
C HIS A 61 -6.98 -5.36 -4.10
N GLY A 62 -7.52 -4.74 -5.14
CA GLY A 62 -8.62 -3.79 -5.05
C GLY A 62 -10.03 -4.41 -4.90
N GLY A 63 -10.12 -5.68 -4.47
CA GLY A 63 -11.33 -6.49 -4.46
C GLY A 63 -11.90 -6.83 -3.07
N PRO A 64 -12.99 -7.64 -3.00
CA PRO A 64 -13.66 -8.05 -1.75
C PRO A 64 -12.76 -8.73 -0.73
N ASP A 65 -11.79 -9.50 -1.23
CA ASP A 65 -10.89 -10.29 -0.39
C ASP A 65 -9.54 -9.58 -0.18
N GLY A 66 -9.42 -8.33 -0.67
CA GLY A 66 -8.19 -7.55 -0.60
C GLY A 66 -8.32 -6.25 0.19
N VAL A 67 -7.50 -5.26 -0.16
CA VAL A 67 -7.43 -3.93 0.49
C VAL A 67 -8.80 -3.28 0.54
N SER A 68 -9.47 -3.17 -0.61
CA SER A 68 -10.80 -2.54 -0.70
C SER A 68 -11.83 -3.26 0.16
N GLY A 69 -11.82 -4.60 0.16
CA GLY A 69 -12.70 -5.46 0.95
C GLY A 69 -12.70 -5.20 2.46
N THR A 70 -11.59 -4.69 2.99
CA THR A 70 -11.51 -4.30 4.40
C THR A 70 -12.28 -3.02 4.73
N THR A 71 -12.74 -2.27 3.72
CA THR A 71 -13.51 -1.01 3.76
C THR A 71 -12.82 0.18 4.40
N THR A 72 -11.98 -0.03 5.42
CA THR A 72 -11.30 1.04 6.17
C THR A 72 -9.89 0.62 6.58
N TRP A 73 -8.98 1.60 6.67
CA TRP A 73 -7.64 1.43 7.24
C TRP A 73 -7.68 0.76 8.62
N LYS A 74 -8.62 1.17 9.48
CA LYS A 74 -8.80 0.60 10.82
C LYS A 74 -9.11 -0.90 10.81
N ASN A 75 -9.81 -1.40 9.81
CA ASN A 75 -10.10 -2.82 9.68
C ASN A 75 -8.94 -3.57 9.01
N TYR A 76 -8.29 -2.95 8.03
CA TYR A 76 -7.08 -3.49 7.41
C TYR A 76 -5.97 -3.69 8.43
N CYS A 77 -5.68 -2.68 9.26
CA CYS A 77 -4.55 -2.73 10.18
C CYS A 77 -4.72 -3.72 11.34
N LYS A 78 -5.95 -4.16 11.64
CA LYS A 78 -6.22 -5.25 12.61
C LYS A 78 -5.69 -6.61 12.13
N GLN A 79 -5.51 -6.77 10.82
CA GLN A 79 -5.00 -8.01 10.23
C GLN A 79 -3.47 -8.04 10.19
N LEU A 80 -2.80 -6.88 10.32
CA LEU A 80 -1.36 -6.82 10.36
C LEU A 80 -0.82 -7.28 11.73
N CYS A 81 0.32 -7.96 11.75
CA CYS A 81 0.95 -8.39 12.99
C CYS A 81 1.50 -7.21 13.83
N LYS A 82 1.62 -6.03 13.22
CA LYS A 82 2.20 -4.81 13.80
C LYS A 82 1.63 -3.58 13.09
N MET A 83 1.41 -2.51 13.83
CA MET A 83 1.07 -1.21 13.24
C MET A 83 2.30 -0.56 12.60
N PRO A 84 2.18 0.04 11.39
CA PRO A 84 3.25 0.86 10.85
C PRO A 84 3.46 2.14 11.67
N ASP A 85 4.66 2.70 11.57
CA ASP A 85 5.02 3.99 12.14
C ASP A 85 4.31 5.13 11.39
N GLU A 86 4.33 6.34 11.94
CA GLU A 86 3.70 7.51 11.30
C GLU A 86 4.43 7.93 10.00
N PRO A 87 3.81 7.78 8.82
CA PRO A 87 4.43 8.09 7.54
C PRO A 87 4.14 9.53 7.11
N GLU A 88 5.01 10.11 6.27
CA GLU A 88 4.79 11.40 5.61
C GLU A 88 4.16 11.21 4.21
N THR A 89 4.47 10.09 3.56
CA THR A 89 3.92 9.72 2.25
C THR A 89 3.40 8.30 2.29
N ILE A 90 2.19 8.09 1.75
CA ILE A 90 1.54 6.79 1.68
C ILE A 90 1.18 6.48 0.24
N TYR A 91 1.47 5.26 -0.21
CA TYR A 91 1.02 4.74 -1.49
C TYR A 91 0.07 3.57 -1.25
N VAL A 92 -1.15 3.64 -1.79
CA VAL A 92 -2.11 2.54 -1.81
C VAL A 92 -2.03 1.86 -3.17
N VAL A 93 -1.20 0.83 -3.25
CA VAL A 93 -0.96 0.01 -4.44
C VAL A 93 -2.02 -1.09 -4.51
N ALA A 94 -3.22 -0.68 -4.86
CA ALA A 94 -4.37 -1.54 -5.07
C ALA A 94 -5.35 -0.87 -6.04
N CYS A 95 -5.96 -1.68 -6.91
CA CYS A 95 -6.85 -1.18 -7.96
C CYS A 95 -8.02 -0.37 -7.36
N SER A 96 -8.28 0.79 -7.96
CA SER A 96 -9.51 1.58 -7.77
C SER A 96 -9.83 1.96 -6.32
N THR A 97 -8.79 2.21 -5.52
CA THR A 97 -8.93 2.59 -4.12
C THR A 97 -9.19 4.08 -3.91
N ALA A 98 -8.94 4.93 -4.93
CA ALA A 98 -9.19 6.38 -4.90
C ALA A 98 -10.59 6.80 -5.39
N SER A 99 -11.24 5.96 -6.20
CA SER A 99 -12.47 6.30 -6.93
C SER A 99 -13.74 6.27 -6.07
N GLU A 100 -14.74 7.07 -6.46
CA GLU A 100 -16.11 7.02 -5.91
C GLU A 100 -17.09 6.47 -6.95
N GLY A 101 -17.99 5.55 -6.59
CA GLY A 101 -19.06 5.12 -7.50
C GLY A 101 -19.63 3.71 -7.30
N ARG A 102 -20.71 3.40 -8.04
CA ARG A 102 -21.53 2.17 -7.93
C ARG A 102 -20.84 0.87 -8.36
N LEU A 103 -19.72 0.95 -9.09
CA LEU A 103 -18.92 -0.22 -9.49
C LEU A 103 -17.93 -0.67 -8.39
N PHE A 104 -17.82 0.09 -7.29
CA PHE A 104 -16.87 -0.14 -6.21
C PHE A 104 -17.62 -0.58 -4.96
N LEU A 105 -17.93 -1.88 -4.88
CA LEU A 105 -18.72 -2.49 -3.80
C LEU A 105 -18.11 -2.32 -2.39
N TYR A 106 -16.86 -1.86 -2.26
CA TYR A 106 -16.11 -1.87 -0.99
C TYR A 106 -15.52 -0.51 -0.54
N GLY A 107 -15.85 0.59 -1.24
CA GLY A 107 -15.61 1.95 -0.76
C GLY A 107 -14.23 2.55 -1.05
N ASN A 108 -14.08 3.85 -0.73
CA ASN A 108 -12.87 4.64 -0.91
C ASN A 108 -11.88 4.37 0.25
N PHE A 109 -11.22 3.21 0.20
CA PHE A 109 -10.23 2.82 1.21
C PHE A 109 -9.16 3.90 1.40
N ALA A 110 -8.69 4.54 0.32
CA ALA A 110 -7.66 5.57 0.37
C ALA A 110 -8.10 6.80 1.20
N ARG A 111 -9.38 7.18 1.17
CA ARG A 111 -9.91 8.24 2.03
C ARG A 111 -9.82 7.87 3.51
N SER A 112 -10.13 6.62 3.88
CA SER A 112 -9.99 6.18 5.27
C SER A 112 -8.53 6.18 5.76
N VAL A 113 -7.59 5.90 4.84
CA VAL A 113 -6.14 6.05 5.11
C VAL A 113 -5.82 7.52 5.35
N LYS A 114 -6.29 8.43 4.47
CA LYS A 114 -6.10 9.88 4.62
C LYS A 114 -6.66 10.42 5.93
N GLU A 115 -7.84 9.97 6.34
CA GLU A 115 -8.46 10.36 7.61
C GLU A 115 -7.64 9.89 8.83
N SER A 116 -6.99 8.73 8.71
CA SER A 116 -6.14 8.16 9.76
C SER A 116 -4.76 8.83 9.84
N PHE A 117 -4.27 9.37 8.73
CA PHE A 117 -2.97 10.03 8.59
C PHE A 117 -3.14 11.42 7.95
N GLN A 118 -3.77 12.34 8.68
CA GLN A 118 -4.20 13.64 8.15
C GLN A 118 -3.05 14.50 7.57
N ASN A 119 -1.85 14.35 8.13
CA ASN A 119 -0.66 15.07 7.71
C ASN A 119 0.11 14.39 6.57
N ALA A 120 -0.23 13.14 6.24
CA ALA A 120 0.46 12.40 5.18
C ALA A 120 -0.13 12.74 3.80
N THR A 121 0.71 12.70 2.78
CA THR A 121 0.26 12.70 1.39
C THR A 121 -0.13 11.28 0.99
N VAL A 122 -1.36 11.06 0.53
CA VAL A 122 -1.84 9.72 0.15
C VAL A 122 -2.01 9.65 -1.36
N TRP A 123 -1.29 8.72 -1.99
CA TRP A 123 -1.42 8.38 -3.40
C TRP A 123 -2.20 7.08 -3.54
N ALA A 124 -3.20 7.04 -4.41
CA ALA A 124 -4.00 5.86 -4.65
C ALA A 124 -4.45 5.78 -6.11
N SER A 125 -4.68 4.57 -6.62
CA SER A 125 -5.12 4.38 -8.01
C SER A 125 -6.63 4.60 -8.15
N GLU A 126 -7.04 5.32 -9.19
CA GLU A 126 -8.42 5.47 -9.61
C GLU A 126 -8.94 4.24 -10.39
N ASP A 127 -8.04 3.45 -10.97
CA ASP A 127 -8.34 2.34 -11.87
C ASP A 127 -7.43 1.13 -11.58
N PHE A 128 -7.16 0.29 -12.58
CA PHE A 128 -6.31 -0.89 -12.42
C PHE A 128 -4.85 -0.49 -12.20
N VAL A 129 -4.13 -1.29 -11.42
CA VAL A 129 -2.67 -1.18 -11.28
C VAL A 129 -2.04 -2.41 -11.94
N GLU A 130 -1.20 -2.20 -12.94
CA GLU A 130 -0.56 -3.29 -13.69
C GLU A 130 0.73 -3.74 -13.00
N VAL A 131 0.94 -5.04 -12.84
CA VAL A 131 2.18 -5.62 -12.30
C VAL A 131 2.99 -6.18 -13.48
N PRO A 132 4.32 -5.96 -13.56
CA PRO A 132 5.19 -5.39 -12.52
C PRO A 132 5.47 -3.88 -12.66
N SER A 133 4.94 -3.17 -13.66
CA SER A 133 5.27 -1.77 -13.90
C SER A 133 4.65 -0.79 -12.89
N LEU A 134 3.65 -1.25 -12.14
CA LEU A 134 2.80 -0.45 -11.24
C LEU A 134 2.22 0.80 -11.93
N ASP A 135 1.99 0.69 -13.25
CA ASP A 135 1.26 1.69 -14.01
C ASP A 135 -0.21 1.69 -13.57
N GLY A 136 -0.76 2.88 -13.45
CA GLY A 136 -2.15 3.12 -13.07
C GLY A 136 -2.44 4.61 -13.07
N LYS A 137 -3.72 4.97 -12.97
CA LYS A 137 -4.12 6.37 -12.84
C LYS A 137 -4.05 6.80 -11.38
N TRP A 138 -2.92 7.36 -10.99
CA TRP A 138 -2.65 7.78 -9.62
C TRP A 138 -3.25 9.16 -9.29
N SER A 139 -3.92 9.24 -8.13
CA SER A 139 -4.49 10.47 -7.58
C SER A 139 -4.02 10.73 -6.16
N VAL A 140 -3.92 12.02 -5.81
CA VAL A 140 -3.51 12.51 -4.49
C VAL A 140 -4.73 12.85 -3.64
N LEU A 141 -4.72 12.43 -2.37
CA LEU A 141 -5.71 12.76 -1.34
C LEU A 141 -5.10 13.53 -0.16
#